data_AF-A0A1A8L8U5-F1
#
_entry.id   AF-A0A1A8L8U5-F1
#
_cell.length_a   1.000
_cell.length_b   1.000
_cell.length_c   1.000
_cell.angle_alpha   90.00
_cell.angle_beta   90.00
_cell.angle_gamma   90.00
#
_symmetry.space_group_name_H-M   'P 1'
#
loop_
_entity.id
_entity.type
_entity.pdbx_description
1 polymer ?
#
loop_
_entity_poly.entity_id
_entity_poly.type
_entity_poly.pdbx_seq_one_letter_code
_entity_poly.pdbx_strand_id
1 'polypeptide(L)'
;DGHKTHRGDQDPQFIDRVISSCQLKNNTVLLTLLNATKNDSGEYTMRVTSGEDNYRENMTLIITDAEHFGAVGVTVMEIMEKIVVVVVVLVVVLVMVMHRRIGGYVSKLFTRRAYRPEDPHQQGPSVYQQVSGSNPTV
;
A
#
# COMPACT_ATOMS: atom_id res chain seq x y z
N ASP A 1 -30.36 -17.62 -34.45
CA ASP A 1 -31.58 -16.97 -34.95
C ASP A 1 -32.25 -16.28 -33.77
N GLY A 2 -31.86 -15.03 -33.52
CA GLY A 2 -32.47 -14.24 -32.46
C GLY A 2 -33.82 -13.70 -32.90
N HIS A 3 -34.81 -13.73 -32.02
CA HIS A 3 -36.13 -13.16 -32.27
C HIS A 3 -36.34 -11.92 -31.39
N LYS A 4 -37.00 -10.92 -31.95
CA LYS A 4 -37.50 -9.80 -31.14
C LYS A 4 -38.59 -10.32 -30.23
N THR A 5 -38.53 -9.94 -28.96
CA THR A 5 -39.62 -10.16 -28.01
C THR A 5 -40.88 -9.41 -28.47
N HIS A 6 -42.05 -9.95 -28.16
CA HIS A 6 -43.32 -9.38 -28.61
C HIS A 6 -43.53 -7.97 -28.02
N ARG A 7 -43.76 -6.99 -28.89
CA ARG A 7 -43.77 -5.56 -28.54
C ARG A 7 -44.83 -5.19 -27.51
N GLY A 8 -45.97 -5.89 -27.50
CA GLY A 8 -47.09 -5.59 -26.61
C GLY A 8 -46.81 -5.89 -25.13
N ASP A 9 -45.81 -6.73 -24.85
CA ASP A 9 -45.50 -7.21 -23.51
C ASP A 9 -44.26 -6.53 -22.91
N GLN A 10 -43.67 -5.59 -23.66
CA GLN A 10 -42.48 -4.87 -23.25
C GLN A 10 -42.82 -3.49 -22.69
N ASP A 11 -42.10 -3.12 -21.64
CA ASP A 11 -42.05 -1.72 -21.21
C ASP A 11 -41.52 -0.84 -22.38
N PRO A 12 -42.15 0.32 -22.63
CA PRO A 12 -41.74 1.24 -23.71
C PRO A 12 -40.24 1.53 -23.79
N GLN A 13 -39.51 1.55 -22.66
CA GLN A 13 -38.08 1.85 -22.65
C GLN A 13 -37.20 0.74 -23.28
N PHE A 14 -37.73 -0.47 -23.42
CA PHE A 14 -37.02 -1.65 -23.94
C PHE A 14 -37.49 -2.12 -25.33
N ILE A 15 -38.56 -1.50 -25.86
CA ILE A 15 -39.07 -1.80 -27.20
C ILE A 15 -37.97 -1.65 -28.24
N ASP A 16 -37.86 -2.63 -29.14
CA ASP A 16 -36.87 -2.70 -30.22
C ASP A 16 -35.40 -2.75 -29.79
N ARG A 17 -35.13 -2.75 -28.48
CA ARG A 17 -33.77 -2.81 -27.92
C ARG A 17 -33.39 -4.18 -27.40
N VAL A 18 -34.35 -5.03 -27.07
CA VAL A 18 -34.10 -6.37 -26.51
C VAL A 18 -34.21 -7.43 -27.60
N ILE A 19 -33.14 -8.21 -27.76
CA ILE A 19 -33.08 -9.36 -28.66
C ILE A 19 -32.82 -10.60 -27.82
N SER A 20 -33.62 -11.65 -28.01
CA SER A 20 -33.39 -12.96 -27.38
C SER A 20 -32.97 -13.98 -28.42
N SER A 21 -32.04 -14.88 -28.08
CA SER A 21 -31.64 -16.01 -28.91
C SER A 21 -31.46 -17.25 -28.04
N CYS A 22 -32.04 -18.37 -28.45
CA CYS A 22 -31.82 -19.65 -27.79
C CYS A 22 -30.63 -20.38 -28.43
N GLN A 23 -29.70 -20.86 -27.61
CA GLN A 23 -28.64 -21.77 -28.02
C GLN A 23 -28.94 -23.17 -27.48
N LEU A 24 -29.62 -23.96 -28.31
CA LEU A 24 -30.10 -25.31 -27.98
C LEU A 24 -28.97 -26.25 -27.53
N LYS A 25 -27.76 -26.11 -28.06
CA LYS A 25 -26.62 -26.98 -27.74
C LYS A 25 -26.19 -26.91 -26.26
N ASN A 26 -26.33 -25.76 -25.63
CA ASN A 26 -25.86 -25.51 -24.25
C ASN A 26 -27.02 -25.16 -23.31
N ASN A 27 -28.27 -25.37 -23.75
CA ASN A 27 -29.47 -24.94 -23.05
C ASN A 27 -29.39 -23.49 -22.52
N THR A 28 -28.79 -22.60 -23.33
CA THR A 28 -28.47 -21.23 -22.92
C THR A 28 -29.40 -20.26 -23.65
N VAL A 29 -29.96 -19.31 -22.93
CA VAL A 29 -30.69 -18.18 -23.51
C VAL A 29 -29.80 -16.96 -23.44
N LEU A 30 -29.55 -16.33 -24.59
CA LEU A 30 -28.84 -15.06 -24.67
C LEU A 30 -29.85 -13.93 -24.80
N LEU A 31 -29.79 -12.97 -23.88
CA LEU A 31 -30.54 -11.72 -23.94
C LEU A 31 -29.56 -10.59 -24.24
N THR A 32 -29.79 -9.85 -25.33
CA THR A 32 -28.97 -8.71 -25.73
C THR A 32 -29.78 -7.43 -25.62
N LEU A 33 -29.28 -6.47 -24.84
CA LEU A 33 -29.82 -5.12 -24.74
C LEU A 33 -28.99 -4.18 -25.64
N LEU A 34 -29.60 -3.67 -26.70
CA LEU A 34 -28.99 -2.74 -27.64
C LEU A 34 -28.99 -1.31 -27.11
N ASN A 35 -27.95 -0.55 -27.49
CA ASN A 35 -27.79 0.87 -27.18
C ASN A 35 -27.94 1.17 -25.68
N ALA A 36 -27.31 0.36 -24.83
CA ALA A 36 -27.40 0.49 -23.38
C ALA A 36 -26.90 1.87 -22.91
N THR A 37 -27.63 2.47 -21.97
CA THR A 37 -27.44 3.81 -21.40
C THR A 37 -27.44 3.72 -19.88
N LYS A 38 -27.02 4.79 -19.20
CA LYS A 38 -27.04 4.84 -17.73
C LYS A 38 -28.42 4.58 -17.13
N ASN A 39 -29.49 4.96 -17.83
CA ASN A 39 -30.87 4.75 -17.39
C ASN A 39 -31.28 3.28 -17.39
N ASP A 40 -30.54 2.42 -18.08
CA ASP A 40 -30.76 0.98 -18.06
C ASP A 40 -30.08 0.31 -16.84
N SER A 41 -29.39 1.07 -15.98
CA SER A 41 -28.81 0.54 -14.74
C SER A 41 -29.91 0.15 -13.75
N GLY A 42 -29.75 -0.97 -13.06
CA GLY A 42 -30.74 -1.46 -12.11
C GLY A 42 -30.57 -2.93 -11.76
N GLU A 43 -31.52 -3.45 -10.97
CA GLU A 43 -31.63 -4.88 -10.69
C GLU A 43 -32.47 -5.56 -11.79
N TYR A 44 -31.88 -6.58 -12.41
CA TYR A 44 -32.49 -7.43 -13.41
C TYR A 44 -32.78 -8.79 -12.79
N THR A 45 -34.03 -9.23 -12.83
CA THR A 45 -34.42 -10.58 -12.41
C THR A 45 -34.54 -11.48 -13.63
N MET A 46 -33.75 -12.54 -13.68
CA MET A 46 -33.98 -13.68 -14.55
C MET A 46 -34.95 -14.65 -13.87
N ARG A 47 -35.96 -15.10 -14.62
CA ARG A 47 -36.86 -16.18 -14.20
C ARG A 47 -36.88 -17.25 -15.28
N VAL A 48 -36.60 -18.50 -14.89
CA VAL A 48 -36.65 -19.67 -15.76
C VAL A 48 -37.64 -20.66 -15.18
N THR A 49 -38.64 -21.05 -15.96
CA THR A 49 -39.67 -22.02 -15.55
C THR A 49 -39.50 -23.29 -16.37
N SER A 50 -39.48 -24.45 -15.70
CA SER A 50 -39.35 -25.77 -16.32
C SER A 50 -40.31 -26.74 -15.64
N GLY A 51 -41.48 -26.96 -16.24
CA GLY A 51 -42.55 -27.75 -15.60
C GLY A 51 -43.06 -27.04 -14.34
N GLU A 52 -42.95 -27.70 -13.18
CA GLU A 52 -43.30 -27.13 -11.88
C GLU A 52 -42.16 -26.32 -11.24
N ASP A 53 -40.92 -26.49 -11.74
CA ASP A 53 -39.75 -25.83 -11.19
C ASP A 53 -39.65 -24.38 -11.66
N ASN A 54 -39.30 -23.49 -10.73
CA ASN A 54 -39.09 -22.07 -10.97
C ASN A 54 -37.76 -21.62 -10.40
N TYR A 55 -36.84 -21.25 -11.29
CA TYR A 55 -35.55 -20.68 -10.93
C TYR A 55 -35.59 -19.17 -11.08
N ARG A 56 -35.07 -18.46 -10.08
CA ARG A 56 -35.00 -17.00 -10.07
C ARG A 56 -33.60 -16.57 -9.64
N GLU A 57 -33.00 -15.68 -10.41
CA GLU A 57 -31.70 -15.09 -10.11
C GLU A 57 -31.76 -13.58 -10.35
N ASN A 58 -31.13 -12.81 -9.48
CA ASN A 58 -31.04 -11.36 -9.61
C ASN A 58 -29.62 -10.95 -10.03
N MET A 59 -29.53 -9.98 -10.93
CA MET A 59 -28.28 -9.43 -11.44
C MET A 59 -28.35 -7.91 -11.40
N THR A 60 -27.34 -7.26 -10.84
CA THR A 60 -27.25 -5.80 -10.86
C THR A 60 -26.42 -5.34 -12.07
N LEU A 61 -27.02 -4.56 -12.96
CA LEU A 61 -26.34 -3.90 -14.07
C LEU A 61 -26.04 -2.46 -13.68
N ILE A 62 -24.77 -2.06 -13.77
CA ILE A 62 -24.32 -0.69 -13.52
C ILE A 62 -23.60 -0.19 -14.78
N ILE A 63 -24.19 0.81 -15.43
CA ILE A 63 -23.59 1.48 -16.60
C ILE A 63 -23.13 2.86 -16.15
N THR A 64 -21.83 3.11 -16.24
CA THR A 64 -21.20 4.36 -15.85
C THR A 64 -20.29 4.88 -16.97
N ASP A 65 -19.99 6.17 -16.96
CA ASP A 65 -19.00 6.75 -17.87
C ASP A 65 -17.60 6.32 -17.44
N ALA A 66 -16.68 6.23 -18.42
CA ALA A 66 -15.29 5.89 -18.17
C ALA A 66 -14.61 6.82 -17.15
N GLU A 67 -15.05 8.07 -17.05
CA GLU A 67 -14.50 9.10 -16.15
C GLU A 67 -14.65 8.76 -14.67
N HIS A 68 -15.67 7.97 -14.30
CA HIS A 68 -15.90 7.56 -12.90
C HIS A 68 -14.84 6.59 -12.37
N PHE A 69 -14.24 5.78 -13.25
CA PHE A 69 -13.13 4.90 -12.87
C PHE A 69 -11.80 5.67 -12.76
N GLY A 70 -11.62 6.73 -13.56
CA GLY A 70 -10.45 7.59 -13.51
C GLY A 70 -10.29 8.27 -12.14
N ALA A 71 -11.38 8.72 -11.53
CA ALA A 71 -11.36 9.34 -10.20
C ALA A 71 -10.85 8.41 -9.09
N VAL A 72 -11.17 7.11 -9.15
CA VAL A 72 -10.66 6.13 -8.18
C VAL A 72 -9.15 5.93 -8.35
N GLY A 73 -8.65 5.91 -9.59
CA GLY A 73 -7.22 5.83 -9.85
C GLY A 73 -6.44 7.02 -9.29
N VAL A 74 -6.97 8.24 -9.45
CA VAL A 74 -6.33 9.47 -8.94
C VAL A 74 -6.24 9.45 -7.41
N THR A 75 -7.32 9.10 -6.71
CA THR A 75 -7.31 9.09 -5.23
C THR A 75 -6.33 8.05 -4.65
N VAL A 76 -6.19 6.89 -5.29
CA VAL A 76 -5.20 5.88 -4.87
C VAL A 76 -3.78 6.40 -5.07
N MET A 77 -3.47 7.02 -6.21
CA MET A 77 -2.14 7.58 -6.47
C MET A 77 -1.78 8.72 -5.49
N GLU A 78 -2.73 9.60 -5.17
CA GLU A 78 -2.55 10.65 -4.16
C GLU A 78 -2.34 10.12 -2.74
N ILE A 79 -3.03 9.03 -2.38
CA ILE A 79 -2.86 8.38 -1.07
C ILE A 79 -1.49 7.69 -0.98
N MET A 80 -1.03 7.04 -2.06
CA MET A 80 0.27 6.35 -2.08
C MET A 80 1.45 7.31 -1.87
N GLU A 81 1.43 8.49 -2.48
CA GLU A 81 2.48 9.50 -2.28
C GLU A 81 2.60 9.91 -0.80
N LYS A 82 1.45 10.13 -0.14
CA LYS A 82 1.41 10.50 1.28
C LYS A 82 1.92 9.38 2.20
N ILE A 83 1.60 8.12 1.88
CA ILE A 83 2.08 6.96 2.65
C ILE A 83 3.61 6.88 2.60
N VAL A 84 4.21 7.06 1.42
CA VAL A 84 5.67 7.03 1.26
C VAL A 84 6.34 8.09 2.14
N VAL A 85 5.84 9.33 2.14
CA VAL A 85 6.39 10.41 2.97
C VAL A 85 6.31 10.07 4.46
N VAL A 86 5.17 9.54 4.93
CA VAL A 86 5.01 9.14 6.34
C VAL A 86 6.00 8.04 6.73
N VAL A 87 6.17 7.02 5.90
CA VAL A 87 7.14 5.93 6.15
C VAL A 87 8.58 6.46 6.22
N VAL A 88 8.97 7.35 5.30
CA VAL A 88 10.30 7.97 5.31
C VAL A 88 10.55 8.76 6.59
N VAL A 89 9.58 9.58 7.02
CA VAL A 89 9.68 10.35 8.27
C VAL A 89 9.82 9.43 9.48
N LEU A 90 9.04 8.35 9.57
CA LEU A 90 9.16 7.38 10.65
C LEU A 90 10.55 6.72 10.69
N VAL A 91 11.10 6.34 9.54
CA VAL A 91 12.46 5.79 9.45
C VAL A 91 13.50 6.79 9.94
N VAL A 92 13.42 8.05 9.52
CA VAL A 92 14.35 9.11 9.96
C VAL A 92 14.26 9.32 11.47
N VAL A 93 13.06 9.38 12.04
CA VAL A 93 12.86 9.52 13.49
C VAL A 93 13.45 8.33 14.24
N LEU A 94 13.22 7.10 13.77
CA LEU A 94 13.80 5.90 14.36
C LEU A 94 15.33 5.94 14.34
N VAL A 95 15.94 6.31 13.21
CA VAL A 95 17.40 6.47 13.11
C VAL A 95 17.90 7.52 14.08
N MET A 96 17.27 8.70 14.17
CA MET A 96 17.64 9.74 15.12
C MET A 96 17.55 9.27 16.58
N VAL A 97 16.48 8.56 16.94
CA VAL A 97 16.30 8.00 18.28
C VAL A 97 17.38 6.97 18.58
N MET A 98 17.64 6.05 17.66
CA MET A 98 18.67 5.03 17.83
C MET A 98 20.06 5.67 17.95
N HIS A 99 20.38 6.69 17.15
CA HIS A 99 21.65 7.40 17.22
C HIS A 99 21.82 8.17 18.54
N ARG A 100 20.76 8.81 19.03
CA ARG A 100 20.75 9.47 20.35
C ARG A 100 20.89 8.46 21.49
N ARG A 101 20.22 7.32 21.39
CA ARG A 101 20.28 6.25 22.40
C ARG A 101 21.65 5.58 22.42
N ILE A 102 22.21 5.24 21.26
CA ILE A 102 23.55 4.65 21.10
C ILE A 102 24.62 5.63 21.59
N GLY A 103 24.54 6.92 21.23
CA GLY A 103 25.43 7.97 21.76
C GLY A 103 25.41 8.09 23.29
N GLY A 104 24.25 7.85 23.92
CA GLY A 104 24.11 7.77 25.38
C GLY A 104 24.71 6.50 26.01
N TYR A 105 24.81 5.40 25.26
CA TYR A 105 25.49 4.18 25.72
C TYR A 105 27.01 4.30 25.65
N VAL A 106 27.58 4.94 24.60
CA VAL A 106 29.04 5.06 24.46
C VAL A 106 29.64 6.09 25.43
N SER A 107 28.92 7.16 25.76
CA SER A 107 29.42 8.19 26.69
C SER A 107 29.59 7.69 28.13
N LYS A 108 28.75 6.76 28.59
CA LYS A 108 28.85 6.15 29.94
C LYS A 108 30.04 5.19 30.10
N LEU A 109 30.58 4.65 29.01
CA LEU A 109 31.73 3.74 29.05
C LEU A 109 33.08 4.48 29.10
N PHE A 110 33.18 5.68 28.51
CA PHE A 110 34.44 6.44 28.50
C PHE A 110 34.74 7.18 29.82
N THR A 111 33.75 7.45 30.67
CA THR A 111 33.99 8.19 31.93
C THR A 111 34.58 7.34 33.06
N ARG A 112 34.64 6.00 32.94
CA ARG A 112 35.16 5.12 34.00
C ARG A 112 36.69 4.91 33.98
N ARG A 113 37.42 5.45 33.01
CA ARG A 113 38.87 5.19 32.85
C ARG A 113 39.81 6.26 33.42
N ALA A 114 39.28 7.32 34.03
CA ALA A 114 40.07 8.48 34.49
C ALA A 114 40.33 8.55 36.00
N TYR A 115 40.11 7.47 36.77
CA TYR A 115 40.48 7.44 38.19
C TYR A 115 41.26 6.15 38.51
N ARG A 116 42.58 6.20 38.31
CA ARG A 116 43.53 5.23 38.84
C ARG A 116 44.19 5.90 40.06
N PRO A 117 44.06 5.37 41.28
CA PRO A 117 44.77 5.93 42.42
C PRO A 117 46.26 5.60 42.29
N GLU A 118 47.12 6.61 42.42
CA GLU A 118 48.56 6.44 42.57
C GLU A 118 48.87 5.70 43.88
N ASP A 119 49.85 4.79 43.83
CA ASP A 119 50.23 3.88 44.90
C ASP A 119 51.10 4.62 45.96
N PRO A 120 50.80 4.62 47.28
CA PRO A 120 51.42 5.55 48.23
C PRO A 120 52.82 5.17 48.74
N HIS A 121 53.49 4.16 48.17
CA HIS A 121 54.68 3.58 48.79
C HIS A 121 55.86 3.42 47.84
N GLN A 122 56.44 4.52 47.34
CA GLN A 122 57.90 4.59 47.11
C GLN A 122 58.41 6.02 47.24
N GLN A 123 58.90 6.36 48.44
CA GLN A 123 59.79 7.49 48.68
C GLN A 123 61.25 6.99 48.76
N GLY A 124 62.12 7.59 47.94
CA GLY A 124 63.56 7.76 48.21
C GLY A 124 64.52 7.28 47.11
N PRO A 125 65.75 7.82 46.99
CA PRO A 125 66.21 9.17 47.31
C PRO A 125 66.89 9.90 46.13
N SER A 126 66.96 11.23 46.23
CA SER A 126 67.75 12.14 45.39
C SER A 126 69.25 11.89 45.55
N VAL A 127 69.99 11.64 44.47
CA VAL A 127 71.44 11.39 44.48
C VAL A 127 72.11 11.98 43.21
N TYR A 128 72.84 13.07 43.46
CA TYR A 128 74.03 13.66 42.79
C TYR A 128 74.11 13.97 41.28
N GLN A 129 74.48 15.24 41.09
CA GLN A 129 75.11 15.91 39.96
C GLN A 129 76.65 15.70 39.98
N GLN A 130 77.29 15.47 38.81
CA GLN A 130 78.61 16.01 38.36
C GLN A 130 79.22 15.16 37.21
N VAL A 131 79.50 15.75 36.02
CA VAL A 131 80.83 16.21 35.50
C VAL A 131 81.59 15.08 34.77
N SER A 132 82.34 15.24 33.69
CA SER A 132 82.59 16.23 32.61
C SER A 132 83.70 15.61 31.73
N GLY A 133 83.81 16.00 30.47
CA GLY A 133 84.97 15.76 29.59
C GLY A 133 84.64 16.21 28.17
N SER A 134 84.81 17.49 27.83
CA SER A 134 86.02 18.13 27.26
C SER A 134 86.31 17.67 25.81
N ASN A 135 86.63 18.49 24.81
CA ASN A 135 86.70 19.94 24.52
C ASN A 135 87.01 20.06 22.99
N PRO A 136 86.93 21.22 22.33
CA PRO A 136 87.86 21.52 21.24
C PRO A 136 88.80 22.70 21.57
N THR A 137 90.10 22.38 21.55
CA THR A 137 91.32 23.17 21.21
C THR A 137 91.31 24.70 21.26
N VAL A 138 92.26 25.30 22.02
CA VAL A 138 93.58 25.83 21.58
C VAL A 138 94.56 25.75 22.77
#